data_AF-A0A1Y3TCV0-F1
#
_entry.id   AF-A0A1Y3TCV0-F1
#
_cell.length_a   1.000
_cell.length_b   1.000
_cell.length_c   1.000
_cell.angle_alpha   90.00
_cell.angle_beta   90.00
_cell.angle_gamma   90.00
#
_symmetry.space_group_name_H-M   'P 1'
#
loop_
_entity.id
_entity.type
_entity.pdbx_description
1 polymer ?
#
loop_
_entity_poly.entity_id
_entity_poly.type
_entity_poly.pdbx_seq_one_letter_code
_entity_poly.pdbx_strand_id
1 'polypeptide(L)'
;MEKHLTLKQKDHVARKIYKTYQRAQLDILYLNQHYNYYPQVDMFKVKDTSSSYHNGDEKMIKQLERKQKLESFVGIIHQIHNHLSKDTYEFIEHEYINYYQASWWMSFYSRASYYRMKHRALDEFIECIQIFWSEEEILSLLES
;
A
#
# COMPACT_ATOMS: atom_id res chain seq x y z
N MET A 1 25.88 13.79 -3.54
CA MET A 1 25.22 14.74 -2.61
C MET A 1 23.79 14.24 -2.48
N GLU A 2 23.55 13.33 -1.53
CA GLU A 2 22.25 12.68 -1.32
C GLU A 2 21.20 13.75 -1.07
N LYS A 3 20.15 13.76 -1.88
CA LYS A 3 19.10 14.77 -1.79
C LYS A 3 18.16 14.34 -0.66
N HIS A 4 18.53 14.65 0.58
CA HIS A 4 17.68 14.33 1.73
C HIS A 4 16.30 14.97 1.54
N LEU A 5 15.27 14.11 1.46
CA LEU A 5 13.88 14.53 1.40
C LEU A 5 13.57 15.45 2.59
N THR A 6 12.87 16.55 2.32
CA THR A 6 12.37 17.42 3.40
C THR A 6 11.28 16.71 4.20
N LEU A 7 11.05 17.11 5.45
CA LEU A 7 9.98 16.54 6.28
C LEU A 7 8.62 16.55 5.57
N LYS A 8 8.31 17.62 4.84
CA LYS A 8 7.06 17.76 4.08
C LYS A 8 6.97 16.74 2.94
N GLN A 9 8.09 16.47 2.25
CA GLN A 9 8.14 15.46 1.19
C GLN A 9 8.01 14.05 1.78
N LYS A 10 8.70 13.75 2.88
CA LYS A 10 8.56 12.45 3.57
C LYS A 10 7.13 12.20 4.02
N ASP A 11 6.50 13.23 4.62
CA ASP A 11 5.09 13.16 5.04
C ASP A 11 4.16 12.93 3.83
N HIS A 12 4.41 13.59 2.70
CA HIS A 12 3.63 13.39 1.48
C HIS A 12 3.74 11.95 0.95
N VAL A 13 4.97 11.43 0.85
CA VAL A 13 5.25 10.06 0.43
C VAL A 13 4.54 9.06 1.34
N ALA A 14 4.68 9.20 2.66
CA ALA A 14 4.02 8.34 3.64
C ALA A 14 2.49 8.38 3.48
N ARG A 15 1.87 9.56 3.39
CA ARG A 15 0.41 9.68 3.16
C ARG A 15 -0.04 8.95 1.90
N LYS A 16 0.72 9.09 0.82
CA LYS A 16 0.37 8.47 -0.46
C LYS A 16 0.46 6.95 -0.38
N ILE A 17 1.54 6.42 0.19
CA ILE A 17 1.73 4.99 0.42
C ILE A 17 0.61 4.41 1.30
N TYR A 18 0.28 5.06 2.42
CA TYR A 18 -0.75 4.54 3.31
C TYR A 18 -2.15 4.62 2.71
N LYS A 19 -2.42 5.66 1.91
CA LYS A 19 -3.67 5.75 1.14
C LYS A 19 -3.78 4.66 0.08
N THR A 20 -2.70 4.37 -0.66
CA THR A 20 -2.69 3.29 -1.65
C THR A 20 -2.75 1.92 -0.97
N TYR A 21 -2.14 1.75 0.19
CA TYR A 21 -2.19 0.54 1.02
C TYR A 21 -3.61 0.21 1.47
N GLN A 22 -4.32 1.15 2.07
CA GLN A 22 -5.71 0.94 2.47
C GLN A 22 -6.61 0.61 1.27
N ARG A 23 -6.41 1.32 0.15
CA ARG A 23 -7.14 1.02 -1.08
C ARG A 23 -6.82 -0.38 -1.60
N ALA A 24 -5.56 -0.80 -1.57
CA ALA A 24 -5.14 -2.13 -2.00
C ALA A 24 -5.78 -3.22 -1.13
N GLN A 25 -5.85 -3.03 0.18
CA GLN A 25 -6.54 -3.96 1.10
C GLN A 25 -8.03 -4.10 0.75
N LEU A 26 -8.72 -2.99 0.50
CA LEU A 26 -10.13 -3.00 0.10
C LEU A 26 -10.33 -3.64 -1.28
N ASP A 27 -9.45 -3.35 -2.24
CA ASP A 27 -9.49 -3.95 -3.58
C ASP A 27 -9.29 -5.48 -3.51
N ILE A 28 -8.35 -5.96 -2.70
CA ILE A 28 -8.14 -7.40 -2.47
C ILE A 28 -9.39 -8.04 -1.86
N LEU A 29 -9.99 -7.40 -0.86
CA LEU A 29 -11.24 -7.88 -0.23
C LEU A 29 -12.36 -8.00 -1.27
N TYR A 30 -12.56 -6.96 -2.08
CA TYR A 30 -13.55 -6.95 -3.16
C TYR A 30 -13.27 -8.07 -4.17
N LEU A 31 -12.02 -8.20 -4.62
CA LEU A 31 -11.59 -9.22 -5.56
C LEU A 31 -11.87 -10.65 -5.03
N ASN A 32 -11.60 -10.89 -3.75
CA ASN A 32 -11.86 -12.17 -3.09
C ASN A 32 -13.35 -12.51 -2.96
N GLN A 33 -14.22 -11.50 -2.79
CA GLN A 33 -15.66 -11.70 -2.61
C GLN A 33 -16.42 -11.83 -3.92
N HIS A 34 -15.97 -11.14 -4.98
CA HIS A 34 -16.74 -11.00 -6.22
C HIS A 34 -16.21 -11.81 -7.41
N TYR A 35 -15.04 -12.46 -7.28
CA TYR A 35 -14.48 -13.28 -8.35
C TYR A 35 -14.24 -14.73 -7.89
N ASN A 36 -14.87 -15.66 -8.62
CA ASN A 36 -14.53 -17.08 -8.54
C ASN A 36 -13.34 -17.35 -9.46
N TYR A 37 -12.17 -17.56 -8.88
CA TYR A 37 -10.92 -17.84 -9.61
C TYR A 37 -10.81 -19.26 -10.17
N TYR A 38 -11.84 -20.09 -9.95
CA TYR A 38 -11.91 -21.45 -10.48
C TYR A 38 -12.73 -21.49 -11.77
N PRO A 39 -12.26 -22.22 -12.81
CA PRO A 39 -13.03 -22.40 -14.03
C PRO A 39 -14.41 -22.97 -13.68
N GLN A 40 -15.47 -22.21 -13.97
CA GLN A 40 -16.82 -22.74 -13.93
C GLN A 40 -16.98 -23.60 -15.19
N VAL A 41 -16.81 -24.92 -15.03
CA VAL A 41 -17.04 -25.87 -16.11
C VAL A 41 -18.54 -25.86 -16.39
N ASP A 42 -18.93 -25.11 -17.41
CA ASP A 42 -20.30 -25.03 -17.89
C ASP A 42 -20.62 -26.36 -18.60
N MET A 43 -21.05 -27.36 -17.83
CA MET A 43 -21.22 -28.76 -18.27
C MET A 43 -22.22 -28.94 -19.43
N PHE A 44 -22.94 -27.87 -19.80
CA PHE A 44 -23.98 -27.84 -20.81
C PHE A 44 -23.66 -26.95 -22.03
N LYS A 45 -22.49 -26.30 -22.10
CA LYS A 45 -22.10 -25.56 -23.31
C LYS A 45 -21.63 -26.53 -24.39
N VAL A 46 -22.54 -26.84 -25.31
CA VAL A 46 -22.22 -27.52 -26.56
C VAL A 46 -21.25 -26.64 -27.36
N LYS A 47 -20.24 -27.29 -27.92
CA LYS A 47 -19.05 -26.71 -28.54
C LYS A 47 -19.37 -26.02 -29.87
N ASP A 48 -20.07 -24.90 -29.83
CA ASP A 48 -20.25 -24.04 -31.00
C ASP A 48 -19.23 -22.89 -30.97
N THR A 49 -18.45 -22.85 -32.04
CA THR A 49 -17.46 -21.83 -32.45
C THR A 49 -16.30 -21.49 -31.49
N SER A 50 -15.10 -21.79 -31.99
CA SER A 50 -13.77 -21.73 -31.36
C SER A 50 -13.25 -20.34 -30.97
N SER A 51 -14.08 -19.29 -30.87
CA SER A 51 -13.62 -17.91 -30.62
C SER A 51 -14.08 -17.28 -29.30
N SER A 52 -15.11 -17.83 -28.64
CA SER A 52 -15.70 -17.18 -27.44
C SER A 52 -14.91 -17.43 -26.15
N TYR A 53 -14.18 -18.55 -26.05
CA TYR A 53 -13.48 -18.97 -24.83
C TYR A 53 -12.26 -18.08 -24.48
N HIS A 54 -11.56 -17.52 -25.46
CA HIS A 54 -10.33 -16.74 -25.20
C HIS A 54 -10.54 -15.44 -24.42
N ASN A 55 -11.66 -14.74 -24.63
CA ASN A 55 -11.90 -13.43 -24.01
C ASN A 55 -12.24 -13.49 -22.51
N GLY A 56 -12.81 -14.62 -22.05
CA GLY A 56 -13.11 -14.85 -20.63
C GLY A 56 -11.84 -15.15 -19.82
N ASP A 57 -10.98 -16.01 -20.38
CA ASP A 57 -9.71 -16.41 -19.77
C ASP A 57 -8.75 -15.23 -19.63
N GLU A 58 -8.63 -14.37 -20.66
CA GLU A 58 -7.76 -13.19 -20.60
C GLU A 58 -8.18 -12.19 -19.52
N LYS A 59 -9.50 -11.96 -19.36
CA LYS A 59 -10.02 -11.11 -18.27
C LYS A 59 -9.74 -11.72 -16.90
N MET A 60 -9.90 -13.03 -16.75
CA MET A 60 -9.61 -13.72 -15.49
C MET A 60 -8.13 -13.62 -15.13
N ILE A 61 -7.24 -13.88 -16.09
CA ILE A 61 -5.78 -13.78 -15.93
C ILE A 61 -5.39 -12.37 -15.49
N LYS A 62 -5.91 -11.33 -16.15
CA LYS A 62 -5.66 -9.93 -15.77
C LYS A 62 -6.09 -9.61 -14.33
N GLN A 63 -7.22 -10.14 -13.87
CA GLN A 63 -7.66 -9.92 -12.49
C GLN A 63 -6.78 -10.68 -11.48
N LEU A 64 -6.31 -11.87 -11.83
CA LEU A 64 -5.38 -12.64 -11.00
C LEU A 64 -4.03 -11.92 -10.86
N GLU A 65 -3.48 -11.43 -11.97
CA GLU A 65 -2.25 -10.62 -11.98
C GLU A 65 -2.40 -9.34 -11.17
N ARG A 66 -3.55 -8.65 -11.31
CA ARG A 66 -3.85 -7.46 -10.50
C ARG A 66 -3.88 -7.80 -9.01
N LYS A 67 -4.57 -8.87 -8.62
CA LYS A 67 -4.63 -9.32 -7.24
C LYS A 67 -3.23 -9.61 -6.69
N GLN A 68 -2.42 -10.37 -7.42
CA GLN A 68 -1.06 -10.70 -7.03
C GLN A 68 -0.21 -9.45 -6.81
N LYS A 69 -0.31 -8.44 -7.70
CA LYS A 69 0.40 -7.16 -7.54
C LYS A 69 -0.02 -6.43 -6.26
N LEU A 70 -1.33 -6.39 -5.97
CA LEU A 70 -1.85 -5.77 -4.75
C LEU A 70 -1.39 -6.52 -3.49
N GLU A 71 -1.43 -7.85 -3.51
CA GLU A 71 -0.97 -8.69 -2.39
C GLU A 71 0.54 -8.52 -2.14
N SER A 72 1.35 -8.48 -3.21
CA SER A 72 2.78 -8.18 -3.10
C SER A 72 3.03 -6.79 -2.48
N PHE A 73 2.29 -5.76 -2.92
CA PHE A 73 2.41 -4.43 -2.35
C PHE A 73 2.04 -4.39 -0.86
N VAL A 74 0.90 -4.98 -0.49
CA VAL A 74 0.47 -5.11 0.91
C VAL A 74 1.50 -5.89 1.73
N GLY A 75 2.05 -6.97 1.18
CA GLY A 75 3.09 -7.77 1.81
C GLY A 75 4.37 -6.97 2.09
N ILE A 76 4.82 -6.14 1.15
CA ILE A 76 5.97 -5.23 1.35
C ILE A 76 5.69 -4.25 2.49
N ILE A 77 4.50 -3.64 2.54
CA ILE A 77 4.15 -2.72 3.63
C ILE A 77 4.16 -3.43 4.99
N HIS A 78 3.64 -4.66 5.08
CA HIS A 78 3.71 -5.45 6.31
C HIS A 78 5.16 -5.76 6.72
N GLN A 79 6.05 -6.05 5.76
CA GLN A 79 7.46 -6.24 6.06
C GLN A 79 8.09 -4.96 6.61
N ILE A 80 7.79 -3.81 6.00
CA ILE A 80 8.22 -2.50 6.51
C ILE A 80 7.75 -2.33 7.96
N HIS A 81 6.47 -2.57 8.26
CA HIS A 81 5.92 -2.48 9.62
C HIS A 81 6.68 -3.34 10.64
N ASN A 82 7.06 -4.56 10.26
CA ASN A 82 7.81 -5.45 11.13
C ASN A 82 9.26 -5.01 11.38
N HIS A 83 9.81 -4.16 10.50
CA HIS A 83 11.17 -3.63 10.62
C HIS A 83 11.23 -2.26 11.31
N LEU A 84 10.11 -1.54 11.40
CA LEU A 84 10.04 -0.30 12.16
C LEU A 84 10.20 -0.59 13.66
N SER A 85 10.90 0.30 14.34
CA SER A 85 10.90 0.37 15.79
C SER A 85 9.47 0.55 16.30
N LYS A 86 9.22 0.04 17.51
CA LYS A 86 7.88 0.09 18.13
C LYS A 86 7.32 1.51 18.16
N ASP A 87 8.14 2.49 18.59
CA ASP A 87 7.72 3.89 18.71
C ASP A 87 7.36 4.49 17.34
N THR A 88 8.12 4.15 16.30
CA THR A 88 7.87 4.62 14.94
C THR A 88 6.62 3.98 14.36
N TYR A 89 6.44 2.66 14.53
CA TYR A 89 5.24 1.98 14.08
C TYR A 89 3.98 2.55 14.77
N GLU A 90 4.03 2.75 16.09
CA GLU A 90 2.93 3.36 16.84
C GLU A 90 2.61 4.77 16.34
N PHE A 91 3.63 5.60 16.07
CA PHE A 91 3.44 6.92 15.47
C PHE A 91 2.76 6.83 14.09
N ILE A 92 3.28 5.95 13.22
CA ILE A 92 2.77 5.75 11.86
C ILE A 92 1.32 5.26 11.88
N GLU A 93 1.00 4.33 12.79
CA GLU A 93 -0.34 3.79 12.97
C GLU A 93 -1.33 4.90 13.29
N HIS A 94 -1.05 5.75 14.27
CA HIS A 94 -1.93 6.85 14.65
C HIS A 94 -2.01 7.97 13.59
N GLU A 95 -0.90 8.27 12.90
CA GLU A 95 -0.83 9.39 11.96
C GLU A 95 -1.38 9.04 10.56
N TYR A 96 -1.18 7.81 10.08
CA TYR A 96 -1.43 7.44 8.69
C TYR A 96 -2.36 6.25 8.48
N ILE A 97 -2.56 5.39 9.50
CA ILE A 97 -3.44 4.21 9.36
C ILE A 97 -4.80 4.51 10.00
N ASN A 98 -4.79 4.97 11.25
CA ASN A 98 -5.97 5.21 12.07
C ASN A 98 -6.40 6.68 12.00
N TYR A 99 -7.14 7.05 10.95
CA TYR A 99 -7.62 8.43 10.73
C TYR A 99 -8.72 8.92 11.68
N TYR A 100 -8.99 8.22 12.78
CA TYR A 100 -10.08 8.56 13.70
C TYR A 100 -9.93 9.94 14.35
N GLN A 101 -8.69 10.40 14.58
CA GLN A 101 -8.44 11.68 15.22
C GLN A 101 -7.19 12.37 14.67
N ALA A 102 -7.37 13.39 13.82
CA ALA A 102 -6.28 14.16 13.21
C ALA A 102 -5.34 14.84 14.23
N SER A 103 -5.79 15.01 15.47
CA SER A 103 -5.09 15.70 16.54
C SER A 103 -4.82 14.82 17.77
N TRP A 104 -4.68 13.51 17.54
CA TRP A 104 -4.41 12.48 18.56
C TRP A 104 -3.25 12.87 19.50
N TRP A 105 -2.23 13.55 18.98
CA TRP A 105 -1.02 13.91 19.73
C TRP A 105 -1.23 15.02 20.76
N MET A 106 -2.26 15.86 20.63
CA MET A 106 -2.41 17.08 21.45
C MET A 106 -2.59 16.78 22.95
N SER A 107 -3.15 15.61 23.27
CA SER A 107 -3.37 15.17 24.66
C SER A 107 -2.10 14.66 25.34
N PHE A 108 -1.06 14.33 24.58
CA PHE A 108 0.12 13.62 25.07
C PHE A 108 1.42 14.40 24.86
N TYR A 109 1.48 15.25 23.83
CA TYR A 109 2.72 15.87 23.37
C TYR A 109 2.57 17.37 23.14
N SER A 110 3.64 18.10 23.48
CA SER A 110 3.82 19.45 22.96
C SER A 110 4.00 19.43 21.45
N ARG A 111 3.67 20.53 20.77
CA ARG A 111 3.89 20.66 19.32
C ARG A 111 5.34 20.38 18.93
N ALA A 112 6.31 20.87 19.71
CA ALA A 112 7.73 20.65 19.44
C ALA A 112 8.15 19.18 19.64
N SER A 113 7.54 18.47 20.58
CA SER A 113 7.78 17.04 20.79
C SER A 113 7.20 16.22 19.64
N TYR A 114 5.98 16.54 19.21
CA TYR A 114 5.31 15.90 18.07
C TYR A 114 6.15 16.00 16.79
N TYR A 115 6.62 17.19 16.41
CA TYR A 115 7.42 17.32 15.18
C TYR A 115 8.76 16.61 15.25
N ARG A 116 9.37 16.49 16.44
CA ARG A 116 10.59 15.71 16.64
C ARG A 116 10.35 14.22 16.45
N MET A 117 9.25 13.70 17.02
CA MET A 117 8.84 12.31 16.81
C MET A 117 8.51 12.04 15.35
N LYS A 118 7.75 12.94 14.72
CA LYS A 118 7.39 12.85 13.31
C LYS A 118 8.61 12.79 12.40
N HIS A 119 9.61 13.63 12.67
CA HIS A 119 10.85 13.61 11.89
C HIS A 119 11.56 12.26 12.01
N ARG A 120 11.78 11.79 13.25
CA ARG A 120 12.42 10.49 13.50
C ARG A 120 11.66 9.33 12.85
N ALA A 121 10.33 9.28 13.03
CA ALA A 121 9.50 8.23 12.49
C ALA A 121 9.54 8.20 10.96
N LEU A 122 9.51 9.37 10.31
CA LEU A 122 9.58 9.47 8.86
C LEU A 122 11.00 9.24 8.31
N ASP A 123 12.05 9.54 9.07
CA ASP A 123 13.42 9.20 8.70
C ASP A 123 13.57 7.68 8.63
N GLU A 124 13.23 6.99 9.72
CA GLU A 124 13.28 5.52 9.82
C GLU A 124 12.37 4.85 8.78
N PHE A 125 11.16 5.38 8.58
CA PHE A 125 10.24 4.84 7.58
C PHE A 125 10.80 4.90 6.16
N ILE A 126 11.44 6.02 5.79
CA ILE A 126 12.05 6.16 4.46
C ILE A 126 13.27 5.24 4.33
N GLU A 127 14.09 5.11 5.37
CA GLU A 127 15.22 4.17 5.40
C GLU A 127 14.74 2.73 5.18
N CYS A 128 13.66 2.30 5.84
CA CYS A 128 13.08 0.98 5.63
C CYS A 128 12.50 0.81 4.22
N ILE A 129 11.85 1.84 3.66
CA ILE A 129 11.29 1.78 2.31
C ILE A 129 12.37 1.60 1.25
N GLN A 130 13.52 2.25 1.40
CA GLN A 130 14.62 2.21 0.43
C GLN A 130 15.22 0.80 0.26
N ILE A 131 14.90 -0.14 1.15
CA ILE A 131 15.23 -1.57 1.00
C ILE A 131 14.41 -2.22 -0.13
N PHE A 132 13.19 -1.75 -0.37
CA PHE A 132 12.22 -2.35 -1.30
C PHE A 132 12.02 -1.55 -2.59
N TRP A 133 12.15 -0.21 -2.52
CA TRP A 133 11.98 0.68 -3.66
C TRP A 133 13.22 1.52 -3.90
N SER A 134 13.52 1.71 -5.18
CA SER A 134 14.57 2.62 -5.64
C SER A 134 14.22 4.07 -5.32
N GLU A 135 15.25 4.93 -5.26
CA GLU A 135 15.05 6.36 -5.06
C GLU A 135 14.16 6.98 -6.14
N GLU A 136 14.27 6.53 -7.39
CA GLU A 136 13.44 6.98 -8.51
C GLU A 136 11.96 6.65 -8.30
N GLU A 137 11.64 5.45 -7.82
CA GLU A 137 10.27 5.05 -7.49
C GLU A 137 9.69 5.91 -6.36
N ILE A 138 10.49 6.19 -5.32
CA ILE A 138 10.07 7.06 -4.22
C ILE A 138 9.86 8.51 -4.69
N LEU A 139 10.73 9.01 -5.56
CA LEU A 139 10.61 10.37 -6.12
C LEU A 139 9.39 10.49 -7.05
N SER A 140 9.05 9.45 -7.81
CA SER A 140 7.84 9.44 -8.65
C SER A 140 6.56 9.64 -7.83
N LEU A 141 6.57 9.23 -6.55
CA LEU A 141 5.46 9.46 -5.64
C LEU A 141 5.28 10.93 -5.24
N LEU A 142 6.26 11.80 -5.47
CA LEU A 142 6.14 13.25 -5.23
C LEU A 142 5.58 14.01 -6.44
N GLU A 143 5.72 13.47 -7.64
CA GLU A 143 5.36 14.16 -8.90
C GLU A 143 3.90 13.94 -9.31
N SER A 144 3.24 12.94 -8.74
CA SER A 144 1.84 12.58 -9.03
C SER A 144 0.85 12.99 -7.93
#